data_AF-A0A3D0RWV5-F1
#
_entry.id   AF-A0A3D0RWV5-F1
#
_cell.length_a   1.000
_cell.length_b   1.000
_cell.length_c   1.000
_cell.angle_alpha   90.00
_cell.angle_beta   90.00
_cell.angle_gamma   90.00
#
_symmetry.space_group_name_H-M   'P 1'
#
loop_
_entity.id
_entity.type
_entity.pdbx_description
1 polymer ?
#
loop_
_entity_poly.entity_id
_entity_poly.type
_entity_poly.pdbx_seq_one_letter_code
_entity_poly.pdbx_strand_id
1 'polypeptide(L)'
;MMMNMSNQESNNQEEPVRQGSFFSRLFNNLASIGLGESLLKVGTNLFSVLAIVTVVLLTRSYFAQAQGNVEQQEQVEGPEGSEIINIESVPAVNVAIDEGISRSAQIHTNIPTRPRDEMSIYVVQEGDTVFGIAEKFGLEPQTILWGNYSLLLDNPHGLRPGQELNILPVNGVYWEWLGGIPFGSWAEFYGVTPADIIEYPANNIDANTVGDYNNANIPVG
;
A
#
# COMPACT_ATOMS: atom_id res chain seq x y z
N MET A 1 16.54 94.24 -34.97
CA MET A 1 17.65 94.95 -34.33
C MET A 1 18.01 94.18 -33.07
N MET A 2 19.23 93.64 -33.01
CA MET A 2 20.02 93.20 -31.83
C MET A 2 19.37 92.20 -30.84
N MET A 3 19.93 91.00 -30.66
CA MET A 3 21.01 90.67 -29.68
C MET A 3 20.66 91.17 -28.27
N ASN A 4 20.79 90.43 -27.18
CA ASN A 4 21.45 89.17 -26.80
C ASN A 4 21.24 89.13 -25.26
N MET A 5 21.12 87.96 -24.63
CA MET A 5 21.69 87.75 -23.28
C MET A 5 21.63 86.28 -22.85
N SER A 6 22.83 85.72 -22.76
CA SER A 6 23.33 84.70 -21.83
C SER A 6 22.65 84.63 -20.45
N ASN A 7 22.47 83.44 -19.86
CA ASN A 7 23.46 82.77 -18.99
C ASN A 7 22.91 81.49 -18.29
N GLN A 8 23.82 80.51 -18.08
CA GLN A 8 23.95 79.52 -16.97
C GLN A 8 22.85 78.47 -16.74
N GLU A 9 23.11 77.17 -17.00
CA GLU A 9 23.87 76.14 -16.22
C GLU A 9 22.99 75.34 -15.23
N SER A 10 22.89 74.02 -15.46
CA SER A 10 22.65 73.01 -14.41
C SER A 10 22.95 71.60 -14.94
N ASN A 11 24.21 71.24 -14.81
CA ASN A 11 24.82 69.92 -14.60
C ASN A 11 23.87 68.76 -14.19
N ASN A 12 24.02 67.58 -14.81
CA ASN A 12 23.81 66.29 -14.16
C ASN A 12 24.52 65.14 -14.90
N GLN A 13 25.76 64.90 -14.45
CA GLN A 13 26.44 63.62 -14.17
C GLN A 13 26.16 62.37 -15.04
N GLU A 14 27.24 61.90 -15.67
CA GLU A 14 27.42 60.55 -16.21
C GLU A 14 27.71 59.53 -15.08
N GLU A 15 27.14 58.32 -15.18
CA GLU A 15 27.63 57.12 -14.47
C GLU A 15 28.10 56.04 -15.48
N PRO A 16 29.09 55.19 -15.11
CA PRO A 16 29.88 54.41 -16.07
C PRO A 16 29.21 53.09 -16.51
N VAL A 17 29.29 52.80 -17.81
CA VAL A 17 28.89 51.54 -18.43
C VAL A 17 29.77 50.39 -17.91
N ARG A 18 29.21 49.54 -17.06
CA ARG A 18 29.84 48.29 -16.59
C ARG A 18 30.07 47.34 -17.78
N GLN A 19 31.32 46.94 -17.99
CA GLN A 19 31.71 45.94 -18.98
C GLN A 19 30.98 44.61 -18.72
N GLY A 20 30.07 44.25 -19.62
CA GLY A 20 29.35 42.98 -19.59
C GLY A 20 30.30 41.79 -19.78
N SER A 21 30.16 40.82 -18.89
CA SER A 21 30.87 39.53 -18.80
C SER A 21 30.89 38.80 -20.14
N PHE A 22 32.01 38.13 -20.44
CA PHE A 22 32.27 37.36 -21.66
C PHE A 22 31.09 36.46 -22.09
N PHE A 23 30.35 35.93 -21.11
CA PHE A 23 29.16 35.10 -21.32
C PHE A 23 28.01 35.82 -22.06
N SER A 24 27.76 37.11 -21.80
CA SER A 24 26.67 37.83 -22.47
C SER A 24 26.96 38.09 -23.95
N ARG A 25 28.24 38.16 -24.33
CA ARG A 25 28.66 38.31 -25.73
C ARG A 25 28.56 36.99 -26.50
N LEU A 26 28.93 35.88 -25.87
CA LEU A 26 28.72 34.55 -26.44
C LEU A 26 27.23 34.25 -26.64
N PHE A 27 26.39 34.61 -25.67
CA PHE A 27 24.95 34.38 -25.74
C PHE A 27 24.28 35.19 -26.85
N ASN A 28 24.67 36.45 -27.02
CA ASN A 28 24.12 37.31 -28.07
C ASN A 28 24.54 36.88 -29.48
N ASN A 29 25.73 36.29 -29.64
CA ASN A 29 26.17 35.73 -30.92
C ASN A 29 25.55 34.36 -31.23
N LEU A 30 25.18 33.56 -30.22
CA LEU A 30 24.47 32.30 -30.44
C LEU A 30 22.99 32.52 -30.77
N ALA A 31 22.36 33.52 -30.15
CA ALA A 31 20.97 33.87 -30.39
C ALA A 31 20.71 34.39 -31.82
N SER A 32 21.67 35.11 -32.41
CA SER A 32 21.56 35.67 -33.76
C SER A 32 21.71 34.65 -34.90
N ILE A 33 22.21 33.44 -34.61
CA ILE A 33 22.41 32.35 -35.60
C ILE A 33 21.11 31.53 -35.81
N GLY A 34 20.03 31.82 -35.07
CA GLY A 34 18.75 31.08 -35.18
C GLY A 34 18.77 29.71 -34.49
N LEU A 35 19.80 29.45 -33.66
CA LEU A 35 19.95 28.21 -32.91
C LEU A 35 19.17 28.19 -31.58
N GLY A 36 18.40 29.22 -31.25
CA GLY A 36 17.65 29.32 -29.99
C GLY A 36 16.69 28.16 -29.75
N GLU A 37 15.92 27.77 -30.77
CA GLU A 37 14.99 26.64 -30.70
C GLU A 37 15.70 25.29 -30.53
N SER A 38 16.86 25.13 -31.20
CA SER A 38 17.66 23.91 -31.14
C SER A 38 18.43 23.81 -29.82
N LEU A 39 18.94 24.91 -29.27
CA LEU A 39 19.57 24.94 -27.95
C LEU A 39 18.58 24.62 -26.83
N LEU A 40 17.33 25.09 -26.92
CA LEU A 40 16.31 24.74 -25.93
C LEU A 40 15.97 23.25 -25.99
N LYS A 41 15.79 22.68 -27.18
CA LYS A 41 15.49 21.25 -27.33
C LYS A 41 16.68 20.37 -26.93
N VAL A 42 17.90 20.69 -27.37
CA VAL A 42 19.10 19.95 -27.00
C VAL A 42 19.40 20.11 -25.50
N GLY A 43 19.22 21.30 -24.94
CA GLY A 43 19.39 21.56 -23.51
C GLY A 43 18.38 20.80 -22.65
N THR A 44 17.11 20.75 -23.07
CA THR A 44 16.06 20.00 -22.35
C THR A 44 16.32 18.50 -22.38
N ASN A 45 16.72 17.95 -23.53
CA ASN A 45 17.08 16.54 -23.65
C ASN A 45 18.36 16.20 -22.86
N LEU A 46 19.35 17.09 -22.87
CA LEU A 46 20.57 16.88 -22.09
C LEU A 46 20.27 16.95 -20.59
N PHE A 47 19.43 17.88 -20.17
CA PHE A 47 18.98 18.01 -18.78
C PHE A 47 18.17 16.80 -18.32
N SER A 48 17.27 16.28 -19.15
CA SER A 48 16.48 15.09 -18.80
C SER A 48 17.36 13.85 -18.65
N VAL A 49 18.32 13.63 -19.55
CA VAL A 49 19.29 12.53 -19.44
C VAL A 49 20.13 12.68 -18.17
N LEU A 50 20.61 13.89 -17.87
CA LEU A 50 21.42 14.15 -16.68
C LEU A 50 20.60 13.93 -15.40
N ALA A 51 19.32 14.34 -15.38
CA ALA A 51 18.41 14.07 -14.27
C ALA A 51 18.18 12.57 -14.06
N ILE A 52 17.94 11.80 -15.13
CA ILE A 52 17.77 10.34 -15.06
C ILE A 52 19.05 9.68 -14.52
N VAL A 53 20.22 10.05 -15.04
CA VAL A 53 21.50 9.52 -14.54
C VAL A 53 21.69 9.84 -13.06
N THR A 54 21.35 11.06 -12.64
CA THR A 54 21.43 11.48 -11.23
C THR A 54 20.51 10.64 -10.34
N VAL A 55 19.26 10.40 -10.76
CA VAL A 55 18.31 9.56 -10.04
C VAL A 55 18.80 8.11 -9.95
N VAL A 56 19.39 7.57 -11.02
CA VAL A 56 19.96 6.21 -11.01
C VAL A 56 21.16 6.11 -10.06
N LEU A 57 22.01 7.14 -9.99
CA LEU A 57 23.13 7.19 -9.04
C LEU A 57 22.64 7.30 -7.59
N LEU A 58 21.62 8.13 -7.34
CA LEU A 58 21.03 8.29 -6.01
C LEU A 58 20.37 7.01 -5.51
N THR A 59 19.56 6.35 -6.36
CA THR A 59 18.93 5.07 -6.00
C THR A 59 19.98 3.99 -5.75
N ARG A 60 20.99 3.83 -6.61
CA ARG A 60 22.12 2.91 -6.36
C ARG A 60 22.83 3.19 -5.04
N SER A 61 23.09 4.45 -4.71
CA SER A 61 23.75 4.82 -3.46
C SER A 61 22.93 4.45 -2.22
N TYR A 62 21.61 4.66 -2.28
CA TYR A 62 20.69 4.34 -1.20
C TYR A 62 20.55 2.83 -0.99
N PHE A 63 20.40 2.06 -2.07
CA PHE A 63 20.26 0.60 -1.98
C PHE A 63 21.58 -0.11 -1.62
N ALA A 64 22.74 0.43 -2.02
CA ALA A 64 24.03 -0.08 -1.57
C ALA A 64 24.24 0.11 -0.06
N GLN A 65 23.79 1.24 0.49
CA GLN A 65 23.78 1.49 1.94
C GLN A 65 22.80 0.54 2.67
N ALA A 66 21.65 0.23 2.05
CA ALA A 66 20.67 -0.69 2.62
C ALA A 66 21.15 -2.15 2.69
N GLN A 67 22.01 -2.60 1.76
CA GLN A 67 22.64 -3.93 1.84
C GLN A 67 23.88 -3.96 2.74
N GLY A 68 24.61 -2.85 2.88
CA GLY A 68 25.77 -2.75 3.79
C GLY A 68 25.44 -2.84 5.28
N ASN A 69 24.19 -2.64 5.67
CA ASN A 69 23.71 -2.80 7.05
C ASN A 69 23.14 -4.19 7.36
N VAL A 70 23.20 -5.15 6.41
CA VAL A 70 22.73 -6.53 6.64
C VAL A 70 23.88 -7.47 7.03
N GLU A 71 25.15 -7.07 6.87
CA GLU A 71 26.32 -7.90 7.19
C GLU A 71 26.99 -7.61 8.54
N GLN A 72 26.38 -6.77 9.39
CA GLN A 72 26.64 -6.81 10.82
C GLN A 72 25.39 -7.35 11.53
N GLN A 73 25.14 -8.64 11.31
CA GLN A 73 24.61 -9.43 12.41
C GLN A 73 25.69 -9.42 13.50
N GLU A 74 25.60 -8.42 14.38
CA GLU A 74 25.98 -8.64 15.76
C GLU A 74 25.40 -10.01 16.13
N GLN A 75 26.31 -10.92 16.46
CA GLN A 75 25.99 -12.17 17.10
C GLN A 75 25.29 -11.78 18.40
N VAL A 76 23.97 -11.59 18.33
CA VAL A 76 23.13 -11.48 19.49
C VAL A 76 23.31 -12.82 20.15
N GLU A 77 24.15 -12.86 21.18
CA GLU A 77 24.17 -13.96 22.12
C GLU A 77 22.72 -14.15 22.53
N GLY A 78 22.13 -15.22 21.99
CA GLY A 78 20.85 -15.71 22.46
C GLY A 78 20.91 -15.83 23.98
N PRO A 79 19.75 -15.82 24.65
CA PRO A 79 19.71 -15.96 26.10
C PRO A 79 20.63 -17.12 26.48
N GLU A 80 21.60 -16.84 27.35
CA GLU A 80 22.64 -17.78 27.79
C GLU A 80 22.05 -19.17 27.80
N GLY A 81 22.62 -20.04 26.96
CA GLY A 81 22.15 -21.40 26.80
C GLY A 81 21.85 -21.96 28.17
N SER A 82 20.58 -22.28 28.41
CA SER A 82 20.17 -22.94 29.64
C SER A 82 21.13 -24.09 29.84
N GLU A 83 21.74 -24.17 31.04
CA GLU A 83 22.68 -25.21 31.38
C GLU A 83 22.18 -26.53 30.79
N ILE A 84 23.03 -27.18 30.00
CA ILE A 84 22.71 -28.49 29.45
C ILE A 84 22.48 -29.38 30.67
N ILE A 85 21.23 -29.61 31.03
CA ILE A 85 20.90 -30.52 32.12
C ILE A 85 21.44 -31.86 31.64
N ASN A 86 22.51 -32.32 32.31
CA ASN A 86 23.07 -33.63 32.03
C ASN A 86 22.01 -34.66 32.42
N ILE A 87 21.28 -35.16 31.41
CA ILE A 87 20.12 -36.04 31.54
C ILE A 87 20.48 -37.36 32.23
N GLU A 88 21.78 -37.70 32.30
CA GLU A 88 22.33 -38.86 33.02
C GLU A 88 22.30 -38.72 34.56
N SER A 89 22.07 -37.51 35.08
CA SER A 89 22.03 -37.25 36.53
C SER A 89 20.63 -37.30 37.16
N VAL A 90 19.59 -37.49 36.35
CA VAL A 90 18.23 -37.67 36.87
C VAL A 90 18.10 -39.12 37.35
N PRO A 91 17.89 -39.38 38.65
CA PRO A 91 17.65 -40.74 39.10
C PRO A 91 16.41 -41.27 38.38
N ALA A 92 16.55 -42.41 37.69
CA ALA A 92 15.41 -43.11 37.11
C ALA A 92 14.43 -43.40 38.24
N VAL A 93 13.32 -42.66 38.29
CA VAL A 93 12.25 -42.92 39.25
C VAL A 93 11.63 -44.24 38.80
N ASN A 94 12.05 -45.32 39.44
CA ASN A 94 11.48 -46.64 39.23
C ASN A 94 10.13 -46.67 39.96
N VAL A 95 9.13 -45.96 39.42
CA VAL A 95 7.75 -46.08 39.88
C VAL A 95 7.29 -47.45 39.41
N ALA A 96 7.00 -48.35 40.36
CA ALA A 96 6.29 -49.58 40.05
C ALA A 96 4.96 -49.19 39.40
N ILE A 97 4.86 -49.45 38.10
CA ILE A 97 3.69 -49.13 37.28
C ILE A 97 2.65 -50.18 37.64
N ASP A 98 1.76 -49.86 38.57
CA ASP A 98 0.65 -50.78 38.87
C ASP A 98 -0.59 -50.41 38.04
N GLU A 99 -0.92 -49.12 37.90
CA GLU A 99 -2.05 -48.68 37.06
C GLU A 99 -1.88 -47.20 36.66
N GLY A 100 -1.50 -46.93 35.41
CA GLY A 100 -1.40 -45.55 34.92
C GLY A 100 -1.34 -45.45 33.40
N ILE A 101 -1.97 -44.42 32.84
CA ILE A 101 -1.90 -44.11 31.42
C ILE A 101 -0.56 -43.41 31.15
N SER A 102 0.37 -44.11 30.52
CA SER A 102 1.62 -43.54 30.01
C SER A 102 1.31 -42.54 28.89
N ARG A 103 1.56 -41.24 29.13
CA ARG A 103 1.46 -40.20 28.10
C ARG A 103 2.75 -40.15 27.29
N SER A 104 2.72 -40.69 26.08
CA SER A 104 3.77 -40.46 25.08
C SER A 104 3.66 -39.03 24.55
N ALA A 105 4.75 -38.27 24.56
CA ALA A 105 4.77 -36.92 23.99
C ALA A 105 4.72 -37.00 22.45
N GLN A 106 3.58 -36.62 21.85
CA GLN A 106 3.48 -36.39 20.40
C GLN A 106 3.88 -34.93 20.11
N ILE A 107 4.96 -34.75 19.35
CA ILE A 107 5.45 -33.41 18.94
C ILE A 107 4.64 -32.85 17.76
N HIS A 108 3.89 -33.69 17.05
CA HIS A 108 3.05 -33.27 15.94
C HIS A 108 1.69 -32.75 16.44
N THR A 109 1.42 -31.47 16.20
CA THR A 109 0.11 -30.86 16.41
C THR A 109 -0.61 -30.70 15.07
N ASN A 110 -1.82 -31.25 14.95
CA ASN A 110 -2.72 -30.88 13.86
C ASN A 110 -3.34 -29.53 14.20
N ILE A 111 -3.08 -28.50 13.40
CA ILE A 111 -3.73 -27.19 13.55
C ILE A 111 -5.04 -27.26 12.75
N PRO A 112 -6.21 -27.31 13.41
CA PRO A 112 -7.47 -27.31 12.69
C PRO A 112 -7.66 -25.97 11.98
N THR A 113 -8.18 -26.00 10.76
CA THR A 113 -8.68 -24.81 10.09
C THR A 113 -9.83 -24.24 10.92
N ARG A 114 -9.60 -23.11 11.59
CA ARG A 114 -10.68 -22.40 12.28
C ARG A 114 -11.45 -21.57 11.24
N PRO A 115 -12.80 -21.71 11.19
CA PRO A 115 -13.62 -20.79 10.43
C PRO A 115 -13.31 -19.34 10.84
N ARG A 116 -13.35 -18.44 9.86
CA ARG A 116 -13.34 -17.01 10.14
C ARG A 116 -14.78 -16.59 10.39
N ASP A 117 -14.99 -15.84 11.45
CA ASP A 117 -16.33 -15.32 11.78
C ASP A 117 -16.49 -13.84 11.40
N GLU A 118 -15.38 -13.17 11.11
CA GLU A 118 -15.34 -11.73 10.84
C GLU A 118 -14.62 -11.43 9.51
N MET A 119 -14.97 -10.29 8.92
CA MET A 119 -14.21 -9.71 7.81
C MET A 119 -12.85 -9.22 8.32
N SER A 120 -11.82 -9.38 7.50
CA SER A 120 -10.49 -8.83 7.79
C SER A 120 -9.95 -8.01 6.61
N ILE A 121 -9.04 -7.09 6.89
CA ILE A 121 -8.37 -6.30 5.85
C ILE A 121 -7.06 -6.97 5.45
N TYR A 122 -6.84 -7.10 4.15
CA TYR A 122 -5.60 -7.57 3.56
C TYR A 122 -4.97 -6.51 2.67
N VAL A 123 -3.72 -6.17 2.93
CA VAL A 123 -2.94 -5.28 2.06
C VAL A 123 -2.30 -6.11 0.96
N VAL A 124 -2.64 -5.82 -0.30
CA VAL A 124 -2.09 -6.50 -1.48
C VAL A 124 -0.58 -6.33 -1.55
N GLN A 125 0.14 -7.43 -1.76
CA GLN A 125 1.58 -7.44 -1.90
C GLN A 125 2.01 -7.51 -3.36
N GLU A 126 3.28 -7.21 -3.63
CA GLU A 126 3.85 -7.38 -4.97
C GLU A 126 3.82 -8.86 -5.39
N GLY A 127 3.33 -9.13 -6.61
CA GLY A 127 3.17 -10.48 -7.14
C GLY A 127 1.86 -11.17 -6.76
N ASP A 128 1.04 -10.57 -5.90
CA ASP A 128 -0.29 -11.10 -5.60
C ASP A 128 -1.19 -11.11 -6.84
N THR A 129 -2.09 -12.09 -6.88
CA THR A 129 -3.17 -12.18 -7.85
C THR A 129 -4.47 -12.43 -7.11
N VAL A 130 -5.61 -12.08 -7.71
CA VAL A 130 -6.94 -12.35 -7.11
C VAL A 130 -7.09 -13.84 -6.79
N PHE A 131 -6.62 -14.72 -7.68
CA PHE A 131 -6.65 -16.17 -7.49
C PHE A 131 -5.74 -16.64 -6.35
N GLY A 132 -4.51 -16.13 -6.29
CA GLY A 132 -3.56 -16.50 -5.22
C GLY A 132 -4.01 -15.99 -3.85
N ILE A 133 -4.60 -14.80 -3.78
CA ILE A 133 -5.22 -14.28 -2.56
C ILE A 133 -6.40 -15.16 -2.17
N ALA A 134 -7.29 -15.49 -3.10
CA ALA A 134 -8.44 -16.35 -2.84
C ALA A 134 -8.01 -17.72 -2.29
N GLU A 135 -7.02 -18.36 -2.91
CA GLU A 135 -6.45 -19.64 -2.46
C GLU A 135 -5.84 -19.53 -1.05
N LYS A 136 -5.04 -18.48 -0.80
CA LYS A 136 -4.45 -18.21 0.52
C LYS A 136 -5.50 -18.13 1.62
N PHE A 137 -6.67 -17.58 1.32
CA PHE A 137 -7.77 -17.45 2.26
C PHE A 137 -8.82 -18.58 2.14
N GLY A 138 -8.67 -19.55 1.24
CA GLY A 138 -9.67 -20.60 1.03
C GLY A 138 -11.02 -20.04 0.56
N LEU A 139 -11.01 -19.01 -0.27
CA LEU A 139 -12.18 -18.37 -0.86
C LEU A 139 -12.24 -18.60 -2.37
N GLU A 140 -13.39 -18.35 -2.96
CA GLU A 140 -13.54 -18.27 -4.41
C GLU A 140 -12.99 -16.93 -4.93
N PRO A 141 -12.31 -16.92 -6.09
CA PRO A 141 -11.84 -15.67 -6.71
C PRO A 141 -12.95 -14.63 -6.91
N GLN A 142 -14.17 -15.09 -7.21
CA GLN A 142 -15.36 -14.24 -7.35
C GLN A 142 -15.71 -13.52 -6.04
N THR A 143 -15.52 -14.18 -4.90
CA THR A 143 -15.73 -13.58 -3.57
C THR A 143 -14.76 -12.43 -3.32
N ILE A 144 -13.49 -12.56 -3.75
CA ILE A 144 -12.52 -11.47 -3.66
C ILE A 144 -12.93 -10.28 -4.54
N LEU A 145 -13.39 -10.53 -5.76
CA LEU A 145 -13.85 -9.48 -6.67
C LEU A 145 -15.09 -8.75 -6.14
N TRP A 146 -16.13 -9.51 -5.77
CA TRP A 146 -17.41 -8.95 -5.36
C TRP A 146 -17.36 -8.39 -3.94
N GLY A 147 -16.50 -8.91 -3.07
CA GLY A 147 -16.20 -8.32 -1.77
C GLY A 147 -15.52 -6.94 -1.85
N ASN A 148 -14.90 -6.65 -2.99
CA ASN A 148 -14.11 -5.44 -3.24
C ASN A 148 -14.53 -4.74 -4.53
N TYR A 149 -15.83 -4.83 -4.87
CA TYR A 149 -16.33 -4.38 -6.18
C TYR A 149 -16.01 -2.91 -6.46
N SER A 150 -16.07 -2.04 -5.45
CA SER A 150 -15.73 -0.61 -5.57
C SER A 150 -14.27 -0.35 -5.98
N LEU A 151 -13.35 -1.27 -5.64
CA LEU A 151 -11.92 -1.17 -5.97
C LEU A 151 -11.57 -1.90 -7.27
N LEU A 152 -12.13 -3.09 -7.46
CA LEU A 152 -11.73 -4.00 -8.54
C LEU A 152 -12.67 -3.95 -9.74
N LEU A 153 -13.91 -3.49 -9.58
CA LEU A 153 -14.91 -3.34 -10.66
C LEU A 153 -15.06 -4.62 -11.50
N ASP A 154 -15.08 -5.78 -10.83
CA ASP A 154 -15.13 -7.12 -11.46
C ASP A 154 -13.97 -7.41 -12.43
N ASN A 155 -12.86 -6.68 -12.31
CA ASN A 155 -11.66 -6.87 -13.13
C ASN A 155 -10.51 -7.46 -12.28
N PRO A 156 -10.15 -8.74 -12.49
CA PRO A 156 -9.02 -9.37 -11.79
C PRO A 156 -7.68 -8.67 -12.00
N HIS A 157 -7.51 -7.96 -13.12
CA HIS A 157 -6.30 -7.20 -13.43
C HIS A 157 -6.28 -5.79 -12.79
N GLY A 158 -7.36 -5.40 -12.09
CA GLY A 158 -7.45 -4.16 -11.33
C GLY A 158 -6.63 -4.16 -10.04
N LEU A 159 -6.13 -5.33 -9.63
CA LEU A 159 -5.36 -5.53 -8.42
C LEU A 159 -3.99 -4.82 -8.49
N ARG A 160 -3.64 -4.06 -7.45
CA ARG A 160 -2.38 -3.33 -7.34
C ARG A 160 -1.79 -3.47 -5.93
N PRO A 161 -0.46 -3.58 -5.79
CA PRO A 161 0.19 -3.58 -4.49
C PRO A 161 -0.19 -2.35 -3.65
N GLY A 162 -0.38 -2.56 -2.35
CA GLY A 162 -0.80 -1.54 -1.39
C GLY A 162 -2.31 -1.30 -1.29
N GLN A 163 -3.14 -1.92 -2.14
CA GLN A 163 -4.59 -1.87 -1.97
C GLN A 163 -5.01 -2.61 -0.70
N GLU A 164 -5.96 -2.05 0.03
CA GLU A 164 -6.63 -2.72 1.14
C GLU A 164 -7.86 -3.43 0.61
N LEU A 165 -7.91 -4.75 0.77
CA LEU A 165 -9.04 -5.58 0.37
C LEU A 165 -9.76 -6.12 1.60
N ASN A 166 -11.08 -6.08 1.55
CA ASN A 166 -11.97 -6.82 2.41
C ASN A 166 -11.85 -8.31 2.07
N ILE A 167 -11.46 -9.10 3.06
CA ILE A 167 -11.43 -10.56 3.01
C ILE A 167 -12.60 -11.09 3.83
N LEU A 168 -13.56 -11.68 3.12
CA LEU A 168 -14.79 -12.21 3.68
C LEU A 168 -14.53 -13.50 4.50
N PRO A 169 -15.35 -13.77 5.52
CA PRO A 169 -15.25 -15.00 6.30
C PRO A 169 -15.55 -16.25 5.46
N VAL A 170 -16.51 -16.15 4.53
CA VAL A 170 -17.00 -17.22 3.66
C VAL A 170 -17.16 -16.74 2.21
N ASN A 171 -17.43 -17.67 1.29
CA ASN A 171 -17.76 -17.32 -0.10
C ASN A 171 -19.07 -16.53 -0.17
N GLY A 172 -19.08 -15.43 -0.90
CA GLY A 172 -20.26 -14.56 -1.00
C GLY A 172 -19.96 -13.19 -1.59
N VAL A 173 -20.84 -12.24 -1.29
CA VAL A 173 -20.78 -10.84 -1.74
C VAL A 173 -20.75 -9.90 -0.54
N TYR A 174 -20.09 -8.76 -0.70
CA TYR A 174 -20.20 -7.64 0.24
C TYR A 174 -20.88 -6.47 -0.46
N TRP A 175 -21.93 -5.93 0.15
CA TRP A 175 -22.64 -4.75 -0.34
C TRP A 175 -23.17 -3.95 0.84
N GLU A 176 -23.03 -2.64 0.74
CA GLU A 176 -23.66 -1.70 1.68
C GLU A 176 -25.16 -1.58 1.36
N TRP A 177 -25.99 -1.57 2.39
CA TRP A 177 -27.42 -1.44 2.23
C TRP A 177 -27.79 0.03 2.04
N LEU A 178 -28.32 0.38 0.87
CA LEU A 178 -28.66 1.77 0.53
C LEU A 178 -30.15 2.11 0.68
N GLY A 179 -31.01 1.11 0.92
CA GLY A 179 -32.45 1.32 1.00
C GLY A 179 -33.10 1.71 -0.34
N GLY A 180 -34.35 2.17 -0.26
CA GLY A 180 -35.11 2.65 -1.42
C GLY A 180 -35.89 1.58 -2.19
N ILE A 181 -35.69 0.30 -1.87
CA ILE A 181 -36.49 -0.84 -2.36
C ILE A 181 -36.84 -1.77 -1.20
N PRO A 182 -37.84 -2.66 -1.33
CA PRO A 182 -38.09 -3.70 -0.34
C PRO A 182 -36.84 -4.57 -0.12
N PHE A 183 -36.46 -4.79 1.13
CA PHE A 183 -35.29 -5.60 1.50
C PHE A 183 -35.41 -7.04 0.97
N GLY A 184 -36.62 -7.59 0.94
CA GLY A 184 -36.95 -8.88 0.34
C GLY A 184 -36.53 -8.99 -1.12
N SER A 185 -36.89 -7.99 -1.93
CA SER A 185 -36.55 -7.96 -3.36
C SER A 185 -35.06 -7.78 -3.60
N TRP A 186 -34.37 -7.07 -2.71
CA TRP A 186 -32.92 -6.94 -2.76
C TRP A 186 -32.21 -8.26 -2.45
N ALA A 187 -32.64 -8.97 -1.40
CA ALA A 187 -32.12 -10.29 -1.05
C ALA A 187 -32.33 -11.31 -2.20
N GLU A 188 -33.52 -11.30 -2.81
CA GLU A 188 -33.87 -12.17 -3.93
C GLU A 188 -32.96 -11.96 -5.15
N PHE A 189 -32.53 -10.72 -5.42
CA PHE A 189 -31.58 -10.42 -6.50
C PHE A 189 -30.26 -11.20 -6.36
N TYR A 190 -29.81 -11.42 -5.12
CA TYR A 190 -28.61 -12.22 -4.81
C TYR A 190 -28.92 -13.71 -4.57
N GLY A 191 -30.18 -14.14 -4.73
CA GLY A 191 -30.58 -15.53 -4.56
C GLY A 191 -30.61 -16.01 -3.11
N VAL A 192 -30.72 -15.11 -2.14
CA VAL A 192 -30.79 -15.42 -0.70
C VAL A 192 -32.10 -14.92 -0.10
N THR A 193 -32.47 -15.44 1.06
CA THR A 193 -33.62 -14.91 1.81
C THR A 193 -33.20 -13.73 2.69
N PRO A 194 -34.13 -12.83 3.05
CA PRO A 194 -33.87 -11.80 4.05
C PRO A 194 -33.35 -12.32 5.38
N ALA A 195 -33.83 -13.49 5.81
CA ALA A 195 -33.40 -14.14 7.05
C ALA A 195 -31.91 -14.52 6.97
N ASP A 196 -31.45 -15.05 5.84
CA ASP A 196 -30.05 -15.40 5.64
C ASP A 196 -29.12 -14.20 5.81
N ILE A 197 -29.58 -12.97 5.52
CA ILE A 197 -28.78 -11.75 5.67
C ILE A 197 -28.89 -11.18 7.09
N ILE A 198 -30.12 -11.08 7.63
CA ILE A 198 -30.39 -10.47 8.94
C ILE A 198 -29.83 -11.32 10.08
N GLU A 199 -29.98 -12.63 10.00
CA GLU A 199 -29.55 -13.56 11.05
C GLU A 199 -28.09 -13.98 10.90
N TYR A 200 -27.42 -13.53 9.85
CA TYR A 200 -26.00 -13.78 9.67
C TYR A 200 -25.19 -13.03 10.74
N PRO A 201 -24.49 -13.73 11.64
CA PRO A 201 -23.86 -13.09 12.80
C PRO A 201 -22.86 -11.99 12.44
N ALA A 202 -22.14 -12.14 11.34
CA ALA A 202 -21.11 -11.18 10.91
C ALA A 202 -21.66 -9.86 10.36
N ASN A 203 -22.98 -9.74 10.16
CA ASN A 203 -23.63 -8.48 9.76
C ASN A 203 -24.02 -7.61 10.97
N ASN A 204 -23.94 -8.16 12.19
CA ASN A 204 -24.23 -7.44 13.44
C ASN A 204 -25.63 -6.78 13.48
N ILE A 205 -26.63 -7.42 12.87
CA ILE A 205 -28.03 -6.96 12.86
C ILE A 205 -28.81 -7.67 13.96
N ASP A 206 -29.54 -6.92 14.80
CA ASP A 206 -30.48 -7.52 15.75
C ASP A 206 -31.82 -7.81 15.07
N ALA A 207 -32.06 -9.09 14.79
CA ALA A 207 -33.30 -9.61 14.21
C ALA A 207 -34.58 -9.16 14.92
N ASN A 208 -34.52 -8.85 16.22
CA ASN A 208 -35.70 -8.41 16.98
C ASN A 208 -36.08 -6.94 16.70
N THR A 209 -35.19 -6.18 16.07
CA THR A 209 -35.36 -4.73 15.85
C THR A 209 -35.83 -4.37 14.44
N VAL A 210 -35.63 -5.27 13.47
CA VAL A 210 -35.84 -4.98 12.04
C VAL A 210 -37.30 -5.04 11.60
N GLY A 211 -38.18 -5.68 12.38
CA GLY A 211 -39.60 -5.82 12.07
C GLY A 211 -39.86 -6.88 10.98
N ASP A 212 -40.62 -6.52 9.94
CA ASP A 212 -40.90 -7.42 8.81
C ASP A 212 -39.65 -7.57 7.94
N TYR A 213 -39.14 -8.79 7.79
CA TYR A 213 -37.91 -9.07 7.05
C TYR A 213 -37.99 -8.65 5.58
N ASN A 214 -39.16 -8.72 4.94
CA ASN A 214 -39.29 -8.30 3.54
C ASN A 214 -39.20 -6.77 3.37
N ASN A 215 -39.53 -6.03 4.42
CA ASN A 215 -39.48 -4.58 4.50
C ASN A 215 -38.65 -4.14 5.71
N ALA A 216 -37.52 -4.81 5.91
CA ALA A 216 -36.72 -4.69 7.12
C ALA A 216 -36.30 -3.24 7.36
N ASN A 217 -36.52 -2.74 8.57
CA ASN A 217 -36.11 -1.41 8.98
C ASN A 217 -34.64 -1.39 9.40
N ILE A 218 -33.75 -1.51 8.42
CA ILE A 218 -32.30 -1.52 8.60
C ILE A 218 -31.75 -0.14 8.19
N PRO A 219 -30.93 0.52 9.03
CA PRO A 219 -30.30 1.79 8.66
C PRO A 219 -29.41 1.60 7.43
N VAL A 220 -29.32 2.64 6.61
CA VAL A 220 -28.41 2.63 5.47
C VAL A 220 -26.96 2.82 5.92
N GLY A 221 -26.03 2.19 5.21
CA GLY A 221 -24.61 2.24 5.52
C GLY A 221 -23.90 0.93 5.25
#